data_AF-A0A7C1MGL4-F1
#
_entry.id   AF-A0A7C1MGL4-F1
#
_cell.length_a   1.000
_cell.length_b   1.000
_cell.length_c   1.000
_cell.angle_alpha   90.00
_cell.angle_beta   90.00
_cell.angle_gamma   90.00
#
_symmetry.space_group_name_H-M   'P 1'
#
loop_
_entity.id
_entity.type
_entity.pdbx_description
1 polymer ?
#
loop_
_entity_poly.entity_id
_entity_poly.type
_entity_poly.pdbx_seq_one_letter_code
_entity_poly.pdbx_strand_id
1 'polypeptide(L)'
;METISIRLEKDFAKELSKVMAKHLYSTKTEFIREAIRDKIKEIKKEELLKKVSLLAGSSKKKTTDEELHKARESLTESYEKKFNLK
;
A
#
# COMPACT_ATOMS: atom_id res chain seq x y z
N MET A 1 -20.85 8.52 2.60
CA MET A 1 -20.50 7.33 3.41
C MET A 1 -21.40 6.21 2.96
N GLU A 2 -20.87 5.02 2.76
CA GLU A 2 -21.65 3.83 2.42
C GLU A 2 -21.64 2.90 3.63
N THR A 3 -22.78 2.27 3.93
CA THR A 3 -22.94 1.41 5.10
C THR A 3 -22.84 -0.04 4.66
N ILE A 4 -21.99 -0.80 5.36
CA ILE A 4 -21.85 -2.24 5.15
C ILE A 4 -22.21 -2.99 6.44
N SER A 5 -22.83 -4.15 6.29
CA SER A 5 -23.13 -5.07 7.39
C SER A 5 -22.32 -6.34 7.22
N ILE A 6 -21.59 -6.74 8.27
CA ILE A 6 -20.76 -7.94 8.26
C ILE A 6 -21.20 -8.88 9.38
N ARG A 7 -21.15 -10.19 9.13
CA ARG A 7 -21.32 -11.21 10.17
C ARG A 7 -19.94 -11.72 10.58
N LEU A 8 -19.72 -11.77 11.88
CA LEU A 8 -18.47 -12.24 12.48
C LEU A 8 -18.76 -13.41 13.40
N GLU A 9 -17.78 -14.29 13.55
CA GLU A 9 -17.83 -15.32 14.56
C GLU A 9 -17.90 -14.69 15.96
N LYS A 10 -18.66 -15.33 16.85
CA LYS A 10 -18.96 -14.77 18.18
C LYS A 10 -17.68 -14.53 18.99
N ASP A 11 -16.74 -15.46 18.93
CA ASP A 11 -15.50 -15.35 19.70
C ASP A 11 -14.52 -14.33 19.09
N PHE A 12 -14.47 -14.25 17.75
CA PHE A 12 -13.74 -13.19 17.06
C PHE A 12 -14.28 -11.79 17.40
N ALA A 13 -15.60 -11.60 17.45
CA ALA A 13 -16.20 -10.32 17.82
C ALA A 13 -15.87 -9.90 19.28
N LYS A 14 -15.73 -10.88 20.20
CA LYS A 14 -15.26 -10.63 21.56
C LYS A 14 -13.79 -10.21 21.57
N GLU A 15 -12.95 -10.93 20.84
CA GLU A 15 -11.53 -10.63 20.72
C GLU A 15 -11.30 -9.24 20.14
N LEU A 16 -12.00 -8.89 19.07
CA LEU A 16 -12.02 -7.55 18.48
C LEU A 16 -12.29 -6.47 19.53
N SER A 17 -13.28 -6.70 20.39
CA SER A 17 -13.64 -5.74 21.45
C SER A 17 -12.53 -5.59 22.49
N LYS A 18 -11.81 -6.68 22.83
CA LYS A 18 -10.66 -6.63 23.74
C LYS A 18 -9.50 -5.86 23.14
N VAL A 19 -9.17 -6.11 21.87
CA VAL A 19 -8.11 -5.39 21.15
C VAL A 19 -8.44 -3.90 21.06
N MET A 20 -9.67 -3.56 20.71
CA MET A 20 -10.11 -2.17 20.66
C MET A 20 -9.92 -1.45 22.01
N ALA A 21 -10.31 -2.08 23.12
CA ALA A 21 -10.15 -1.50 24.45
C ALA A 21 -8.68 -1.30 24.82
N LYS A 22 -7.80 -2.24 24.45
CA LYS A 22 -6.36 -2.16 24.69
C LYS A 22 -5.70 -1.02 23.92
N HIS A 23 -6.16 -0.75 22.71
CA HIS A 23 -5.60 0.27 21.81
C HIS A 23 -6.42 1.58 21.79
N LEU A 24 -7.30 1.76 22.78
CA LEU A 24 -8.07 3.00 23.01
C LEU A 24 -8.95 3.43 21.83
N TYR A 25 -9.44 2.48 21.06
CA TYR A 25 -10.37 2.76 19.97
C TYR A 25 -11.74 3.17 20.48
N SER A 26 -12.26 4.27 19.94
CA SER A 26 -13.53 4.85 20.37
C SER A 26 -14.74 4.07 19.84
N THR A 27 -14.68 3.58 18.60
CA THR A 27 -15.80 2.89 17.94
C THR A 27 -15.34 1.70 17.11
N LYS A 28 -16.22 0.69 16.96
CA LYS A 28 -15.95 -0.48 16.09
C LYS A 28 -15.75 -0.05 14.64
N THR A 29 -16.51 0.94 14.21
CA THR A 29 -16.47 1.49 12.85
C THR A 29 -15.16 2.17 12.52
N GLU A 30 -14.54 2.84 13.49
CA GLU A 30 -13.19 3.41 13.35
C GLU A 30 -12.14 2.31 13.20
N PHE A 31 -12.11 1.38 14.16
CA PHE A 31 -11.18 0.26 14.16
C PHE A 31 -11.23 -0.54 12.84
N ILE A 32 -12.44 -0.93 12.42
CA ILE A 32 -12.62 -1.71 11.19
C ILE A 32 -12.20 -0.91 9.96
N ARG A 33 -12.48 0.40 9.90
CA ARG A 33 -12.05 1.24 8.77
C ARG A 33 -10.53 1.33 8.67
N GLU A 34 -9.85 1.52 9.79
CA GLU A 34 -8.39 1.59 9.80
C GLU A 34 -7.77 0.26 9.37
N ALA A 35 -8.23 -0.85 9.98
CA ALA A 35 -7.78 -2.19 9.61
C ALA A 35 -7.98 -2.50 8.12
N ILE A 36 -9.15 -2.14 7.55
CA ILE A 36 -9.42 -2.31 6.12
C ILE A 36 -8.47 -1.44 5.28
N ARG A 37 -8.24 -0.17 5.65
CA ARG A 37 -7.33 0.72 4.92
C ARG A 37 -5.91 0.15 4.88
N ASP A 38 -5.43 -0.33 6.02
CA ASP A 38 -4.08 -0.87 6.10
C ASP A 38 -3.95 -2.18 5.34
N LYS A 39 -4.97 -3.05 5.39
CA LYS A 39 -4.98 -4.26 4.56
C LYS A 39 -4.99 -3.95 3.06
N ILE A 40 -5.74 -2.94 2.63
CA ILE A 40 -5.73 -2.49 1.22
C ILE A 40 -4.35 -1.97 0.83
N LYS A 41 -3.69 -1.18 1.67
CA LYS A 41 -2.32 -0.69 1.39
C LYS A 41 -1.34 -1.85 1.28
N GLU A 42 -1.42 -2.83 2.18
CA GLU A 42 -0.57 -4.01 2.18
C GLU A 42 -0.75 -4.82 0.88
N ILE A 43 -2.00 -5.12 0.49
CA ILE A 43 -2.30 -5.84 -0.76
C ILE A 43 -1.72 -5.09 -1.97
N LYS A 44 -1.93 -3.77 -2.07
CA LYS A 44 -1.38 -2.96 -3.16
C LYS A 44 0.15 -2.98 -3.18
N LYS A 45 0.79 -2.93 -2.01
CA LYS A 45 2.25 -3.02 -1.89
C LYS A 45 2.75 -4.37 -2.37
N GLU A 46 2.11 -5.47 -1.97
CA GLU A 46 2.46 -6.82 -2.42
C GLU A 46 2.31 -6.98 -3.93
N GLU A 47 1.23 -6.47 -4.51
CA GLU A 47 1.03 -6.48 -5.96
C GLU A 47 2.09 -5.69 -6.71
N LEU A 48 2.46 -4.51 -6.21
CA LEU A 48 3.54 -3.70 -6.77
C LEU A 48 4.88 -4.42 -6.67
N LEU A 49 5.20 -5.01 -5.51
CA LEU A 49 6.44 -5.76 -5.32
C LEU A 49 6.52 -6.97 -6.25
N LYS A 50 5.41 -7.70 -6.48
CA LYS A 50 5.35 -8.78 -7.48
C LYS A 50 5.61 -8.28 -8.90
N LYS A 51 5.11 -7.10 -9.27
CA LYS A 51 5.40 -6.50 -10.58
C LYS A 51 6.86 -6.06 -10.69
N VAL A 52 7.40 -5.45 -9.63
CA VAL A 52 8.80 -5.04 -9.58
C VAL A 52 9.73 -6.25 -9.62
N SER A 53 9.40 -7.36 -8.93
CA SER A 53 10.23 -8.57 -8.95
C SER A 53 10.27 -9.23 -10.32
N LEU A 54 9.18 -9.19 -11.10
CA LEU A 54 9.17 -9.64 -12.49
C LEU A 54 10.04 -8.75 -13.40
N LEU A 55 10.14 -7.46 -13.10
CA LEU A 55 11.00 -6.52 -13.84
C LEU A 55 12.47 -6.62 -13.39
N ALA A 56 12.73 -6.92 -12.12
CA ALA A 56 14.07 -7.08 -11.58
C ALA A 56 14.77 -8.29 -12.23
N GLY A 57 15.88 -8.04 -12.91
CA GLY A 57 16.62 -9.07 -13.66
C GLY A 57 16.09 -9.40 -15.05
N SER A 58 14.97 -8.80 -15.48
CA SER A 58 14.47 -8.92 -16.87
C SER A 58 15.37 -8.22 -17.89
N SER A 59 16.14 -7.21 -17.44
CA SER A 59 17.11 -6.52 -18.29
C SER A 59 18.37 -7.36 -18.45
N LYS A 60 18.65 -7.78 -19.70
CA LYS A 60 19.91 -8.41 -20.10
C LYS A 60 21.05 -7.40 -20.31
N LYS A 61 20.75 -6.09 -20.30
CA LYS A 61 21.74 -5.03 -20.52
C LYS A 61 22.50 -4.76 -19.22
N LYS A 62 23.83 -4.81 -19.27
CA LYS A 62 24.69 -4.22 -18.22
C LYS A 62 24.61 -2.71 -18.37
N THR A 63 24.01 -2.04 -17.40
CA THR A 63 23.89 -0.58 -17.37
C THR A 63 24.99 -0.02 -16.48
N THR A 64 25.75 0.95 -16.97
CA THR A 64 26.76 1.64 -16.14
C THR A 64 26.09 2.68 -15.23
N ASP A 65 26.79 3.12 -14.17
CA ASP A 65 26.26 4.14 -13.25
C ASP A 65 25.90 5.45 -13.96
N GLU A 66 26.68 5.86 -14.98
CA GLU A 66 26.38 7.07 -15.77
C GLU A 66 25.09 6.91 -16.60
N GLU A 67 24.87 5.75 -17.22
CA GLU A 67 23.64 5.47 -17.96
C GLU A 67 22.43 5.44 -17.01
N LEU A 68 22.61 4.90 -15.80
CA LEU A 68 21.60 4.88 -14.74
C LEU A 68 21.27 6.28 -14.23
N HIS A 69 22.27 7.15 -14.09
CA HIS A 69 22.10 8.55 -13.71
C HIS A 69 21.27 9.32 -14.74
N LYS A 70 21.65 9.25 -16.02
CA LYS A 70 20.91 9.90 -17.12
C LYS A 70 19.47 9.39 -17.22
N ALA A 71 19.26 8.08 -17.04
CA ALA A 71 17.93 7.50 -17.02
C ALA A 71 17.08 8.08 -15.87
N ARG A 72 17.65 8.27 -14.68
CA ARG A 72 16.96 8.89 -13.54
C ARG A 72 16.59 10.35 -13.81
N GLU A 73 17.52 11.16 -14.33
CA GLU A 73 17.25 12.58 -14.66
C GLU A 73 16.11 12.71 -15.67
N SER A 74 16.15 11.94 -16.76
CA SER A 74 15.09 11.95 -17.78
C SER A 74 13.73 11.49 -17.21
N LEU A 75 13.72 10.52 -16.29
CA LEU A 75 12.51 10.08 -15.59
C LEU A 75 11.95 11.17 -14.69
N THR A 76 12.80 11.84 -13.91
CA THR A 76 12.41 12.96 -13.04
C THR A 76 11.76 14.07 -13.85
N GLU A 77 12.39 14.54 -14.93
CA GLU A 77 11.81 15.56 -15.81
C GLU A 77 10.45 15.13 -16.40
N SER A 78 10.31 13.86 -16.77
CA SER A 78 9.07 13.32 -17.31
C SER A 78 7.95 13.29 -16.27
N TYR A 79 8.28 13.00 -15.01
CA TYR A 79 7.31 12.94 -13.91
C TYR A 79 6.91 14.33 -13.42
N GLU A 80 7.85 15.27 -13.35
CA GLU A 80 7.55 16.68 -13.04
C GLU A 80 6.56 17.26 -14.05
N LYS A 81 6.77 16.99 -15.35
CA LYS A 81 5.82 17.38 -16.41
C LYS A 81 4.46 16.68 -16.27
N LYS A 82 4.46 15.37 -15.97
CA LYS A 82 3.24 14.56 -15.89
C LYS A 82 2.37 14.90 -14.69
N PHE A 83 2.98 15.23 -13.55
CA PHE A 83 2.28 15.53 -12.31
C PHE A 83 2.20 17.04 -12.01
N ASN A 84 2.69 17.87 -12.93
CA ASN A 84 2.65 19.33 -12.85
C ASN A 84 3.28 19.87 -11.55
N LEU A 85 4.36 19.21 -11.13
CA LEU A 85 5.16 19.60 -9.97
C LEU A 85 6.20 20.61 -10.49
N LYS A 86 6.00 21.88 -10.18
CA LYS A 86 6.95 22.97 -10.39
C LYS A 86 7.05 23.79 -9.12
#